data_AF-A0A6V8DWG1-F1
#
_entry.id   AF-A0A6V8DWG1-F1
#
_cell.length_a   1.000
_cell.length_b   1.000
_cell.length_c   1.000
_cell.angle_alpha   90.00
_cell.angle_beta   90.00
_cell.angle_gamma   90.00
#
_symmetry.space_group_name_H-M   'P 1'
#
loop_
_entity.id
_entity.type
_entity.pdbx_description
1 polymer ?
#
loop_
_entity_poly.entity_id
_entity_poly.type
_entity_poly.pdbx_seq_one_letter_code
_entity_poly.pdbx_strand_id
1 'polypeptide(L)'
;MKTSIANIRLFCILVMSLFVSFSMNVIAQGSDEGSGFPFVVVFLLPFILLSLFGIIWMVAYPVMFLWGAVFSSGKVEQMHHEANNRRDSLRNRKGGEILNTIDGGYRTDVSSAGLVSANGVFGPSHWHLMIGFFNNLIGGSVTVFQQVISAGRAEVMQRLREQAESDGWDEVINVRIDTASMTPQSSNSKNTVRGVEIYAYGTGIKYE
;
A
#
# COMPACT_ATOMS: atom_id res chain seq x y z
N MET A 1 1.07 0.05 20.70
CA MET A 1 1.15 1.44 20.21
C MET A 1 0.52 2.46 21.17
N LYS A 2 -0.71 2.24 21.67
CA LYS A 2 -1.35 3.11 22.70
C LYS A 2 -0.51 3.27 23.98
N THR A 3 0.16 2.21 24.43
CA THR A 3 1.06 2.22 25.60
C THR A 3 2.31 3.09 25.38
N SER A 4 2.88 3.09 24.17
CA SER A 4 4.07 3.89 23.86
C SER A 4 3.77 5.40 23.84
N ILE A 5 2.60 5.79 23.30
CA ILE A 5 2.15 7.19 23.31
C ILE A 5 1.81 7.67 24.73
N ALA A 6 1.20 6.81 25.55
CA ALA A 6 0.93 7.11 26.96
C ALA A 6 2.23 7.29 27.75
N ASN A 7 3.25 6.46 27.51
CA ASN A 7 4.55 6.55 28.16
C ASN A 7 5.32 7.80 27.74
N ILE A 8 5.23 8.23 26.48
CA ILE A 8 5.81 9.49 26.00
C ILE A 8 5.12 10.69 26.65
N ARG A 9 3.79 10.69 26.75
CA ARG A 9 3.04 11.76 27.43
C ARG A 9 3.37 11.83 28.91
N LEU A 10 3.47 10.68 29.57
CA LEU A 10 3.83 10.58 30.99
C LEU A 10 5.27 11.07 31.23
N PHE A 11 6.20 10.73 30.33
CA PHE A 11 7.59 11.21 30.37
C PHE A 11 7.65 12.74 30.20
N CYS A 12 6.92 13.31 29.24
CA CYS A 12 6.86 14.76 29.06
C CYS A 12 6.28 15.49 30.28
N ILE A 13 5.25 14.93 30.92
CA ILE A 13 4.66 15.50 32.15
C ILE A 13 5.64 15.43 33.32
N LEU A 14 6.35 14.31 33.49
CA LEU A 14 7.38 14.15 34.52
C LEU A 14 8.55 15.12 34.34
N VAL A 15 9.02 15.31 33.10
CA VAL A 15 10.09 16.26 32.78
C VAL A 15 9.64 17.70 33.05
N MET A 16 8.41 18.06 32.67
CA MET A 16 7.83 19.37 33.01
C MET A 16 7.69 19.58 34.52
N SER A 17 7.26 18.56 35.26
CA SER A 17 7.15 18.63 36.73
C SER A 17 8.52 18.82 37.40
N LEU A 18 9.55 18.11 36.93
CA LEU A 18 10.94 18.27 37.38
C LEU A 18 11.47 19.68 37.08
N PHE A 19 11.10 20.24 35.93
CA PHE A 19 11.50 21.60 35.53
C PHE A 19 10.84 22.69 36.39
N VAL A 20 9.57 22.52 36.76
CA VAL A 20 8.88 23.43 37.70
C VAL A 20 9.54 23.37 39.08
N SER A 21 9.90 22.17 39.56
CA SER A 21 10.61 22.02 40.84
C SER A 21 12.03 22.62 40.81
N PHE A 22 12.73 22.53 39.66
CA PHE A 22 14.06 23.15 39.51
C PHE A 22 13.97 24.68 39.45
N SER A 23 12.97 25.22 38.75
CA SER A 23 12.74 26.67 38.65
C SER A 23 12.41 27.31 40.01
N MET A 24 11.63 26.62 40.85
CA MET A 24 11.33 27.07 42.22
C MET A 24 12.58 27.12 43.11
N ASN A 25 13.53 26.18 42.94
CA ASN A 25 14.79 26.18 43.70
C ASN A 25 15.74 27.31 43.24
N VAL A 26 15.80 27.60 41.94
CA VAL A 26 16.61 28.70 41.39
C VAL A 26 16.10 30.07 41.84
N ILE A 27 14.77 30.27 41.92
CA ILE A 27 14.16 31.51 42.42
C ILE A 27 14.42 31.69 43.93
N ALA A 28 14.44 30.59 44.70
CA ALA A 28 14.66 30.63 46.15
C ALA A 28 16.11 30.96 46.55
N GLN A 29 17.08 30.89 45.64
CA GLN A 29 18.51 31.17 45.90
C GLN A 29 19.05 32.47 45.27
N GLY A 30 18.25 33.23 44.52
CA GLY A 30 18.71 34.42 43.80
C GLY A 30 18.24 35.74 44.41
N SER A 31 19.01 36.31 45.33
CA SER A 31 18.95 37.73 45.70
C SER A 31 19.85 38.58 44.79
N ASP A 32 19.73 38.42 43.46
CA ASP A 32 20.37 39.32 42.50
C ASP A 32 19.57 39.39 41.20
N GLU A 33 19.15 40.60 40.87
CA GLU A 33 18.37 40.90 39.67
C GLU A 33 19.24 40.77 38.40
N GLY A 34 18.80 39.95 37.45
CA GLY A 34 19.14 40.14 36.03
C GLY A 34 19.82 39.00 35.26
N SER A 35 20.31 37.92 35.90
CA SER A 35 21.10 36.89 35.19
C SER A 35 20.41 35.54 34.93
N GLY A 36 19.24 35.28 35.54
CA GLY A 36 18.53 34.00 35.41
C GLY A 36 17.66 33.85 34.14
N PHE A 37 17.25 34.96 33.55
CA PHE A 37 16.39 34.99 32.35
C PHE A 37 17.01 34.34 31.09
N PRO A 38 18.31 34.56 30.74
CA PRO A 38 18.89 33.95 29.53
C PRO A 38 19.04 32.42 29.64
N PHE A 39 19.35 31.87 30.82
CA PHE A 39 19.52 30.42 31.01
C PHE A 39 18.21 29.64 30.87
N VAL A 40 17.11 30.18 31.41
CA VAL A 40 15.77 29.57 31.27
C VAL A 40 15.32 29.55 29.81
N VAL A 41 15.57 30.64 29.08
CA VAL A 41 15.24 30.73 27.65
C VAL A 41 16.06 29.73 26.83
N VAL A 42 17.37 29.62 27.06
CA VAL A 42 18.24 28.67 26.35
C VAL A 42 17.82 27.21 26.59
N PHE A 43 17.37 26.88 27.80
CA PHE A 43 16.93 25.53 28.14
C PHE A 43 15.53 25.18 27.60
N LEU A 44 14.62 26.16 27.51
CA LEU A 44 13.28 25.98 26.96
C LEU A 44 13.22 26.02 25.43
N LEU A 45 14.18 26.68 24.78
CA LEU A 45 14.29 26.79 23.33
C LEU A 45 14.14 25.46 22.58
N PRO A 46 14.83 24.35 22.92
CA PRO A 46 14.65 23.08 22.23
C PRO A 46 13.23 22.51 22.35
N PHE A 47 12.55 22.72 23.47
CA PHE A 47 11.16 22.28 23.66
C PHE A 47 10.17 23.13 22.86
N ILE A 48 10.41 24.44 22.77
CA ILE A 48 9.62 25.35 21.94
C ILE A 48 9.79 25.02 20.46
N LEU A 49 11.01 24.78 19.99
CA LEU A 49 11.28 24.35 18.61
C LEU A 49 10.62 22.99 18.29
N LEU A 50 10.72 22.02 19.21
CA LEU A 50 10.05 20.73 19.05
C LEU A 50 8.53 20.87 18.99
N SER A 51 7.96 21.77 19.81
CA SER A 51 6.52 22.07 19.81
C SER A 51 6.08 22.70 18.49
N LEU A 52 6.80 23.71 18.00
CA LEU A 52 6.54 24.34 16.70
C LEU A 52 6.62 23.33 15.56
N PHE A 53 7.64 22.47 15.56
CA PHE A 53 7.76 21.38 14.60
C PHE A 53 6.56 20.44 14.66
N GLY A 54 6.13 20.03 15.86
CA GLY A 54 4.95 19.19 16.05
C GLY A 54 3.66 19.82 15.50
N ILE A 55 3.46 21.12 15.74
CA ILE A 55 2.30 21.86 15.21
C ILE A 55 2.31 21.90 13.68
N ILE A 56 3.47 22.15 13.07
CA ILE A 56 3.63 22.14 11.61
C ILE A 56 3.24 20.76 11.06
N TRP A 57 3.75 19.67 11.63
CA TRP A 57 3.41 18.31 11.19
C TRP A 57 1.94 17.96 11.42
N MET A 58 1.32 18.47 12.48
CA MET A 58 -0.10 18.27 12.77
C MET A 58 -0.99 18.84 11.67
N VAL A 59 -0.60 19.97 11.06
CA VAL A 59 -1.36 20.58 9.95
C VAL A 59 -0.93 19.99 8.60
N ALA A 60 0.37 19.78 8.38
CA ALA A 60 0.89 19.28 7.12
C ALA A 60 0.41 17.85 6.81
N TYR A 61 0.35 16.97 7.80
CA TYR A 61 0.02 15.56 7.57
C TYR A 61 -1.43 15.35 7.08
N PRO A 62 -2.47 15.96 7.68
CA PRO A 62 -3.83 15.90 7.13
C PRO A 62 -3.95 16.51 5.73
N VAL A 63 -3.24 17.60 5.44
CA VAL A 63 -3.23 18.20 4.10
C VAL A 63 -2.61 17.24 3.09
N MET A 64 -1.48 16.62 3.41
CA MET A 64 -0.86 15.58 2.57
C MET A 64 -1.76 14.35 2.43
N PHE A 65 -2.52 13.98 3.45
CA PHE A 65 -3.49 12.89 3.36
C PHE A 65 -4.60 13.20 2.36
N LEU A 66 -5.22 14.37 2.44
CA LEU A 66 -6.27 14.78 1.52
C LEU A 66 -5.75 14.82 0.09
N TRP A 67 -4.55 15.38 -0.10
CA TRP A 67 -3.87 15.38 -1.40
C TRP A 67 -3.64 13.94 -1.90
N GLY A 68 -3.03 13.10 -1.06
CA GLY A 68 -2.76 11.70 -1.38
C GLY A 68 -4.02 10.93 -1.71
N ALA A 69 -5.10 11.12 -0.95
CA ALA A 69 -6.37 10.42 -1.17
C ALA A 69 -6.97 10.76 -2.54
N VAL A 70 -6.95 12.03 -2.95
CA VAL A 70 -7.48 12.47 -4.25
C VAL A 70 -6.63 11.97 -5.42
N PHE A 71 -5.30 12.04 -5.31
CA PHE A 71 -4.42 11.72 -6.45
C PHE A 71 -3.98 10.25 -6.50
N SER A 72 -4.18 9.47 -5.44
CA SER A 72 -3.64 8.10 -5.35
C SER A 72 -4.25 7.12 -6.36
N SER A 73 -5.52 7.26 -6.71
CA SER A 73 -6.21 6.36 -7.65
C SER A 73 -5.75 6.51 -9.10
N GLY A 74 -5.16 7.64 -9.49
CA GLY A 74 -4.83 7.91 -10.90
C GLY A 74 -3.90 6.87 -11.53
N LYS A 75 -2.88 6.41 -10.81
CA LYS A 75 -1.94 5.40 -11.32
C LYS A 75 -2.57 4.02 -11.49
N VAL A 76 -3.50 3.66 -10.59
CA VAL A 76 -4.17 2.35 -10.62
C VAL A 76 -5.12 2.30 -11.82
N GLU A 77 -5.84 3.39 -12.09
CA GLU A 77 -6.72 3.52 -13.25
C GLU A 77 -5.93 3.47 -14.56
N GLN A 78 -4.78 4.14 -14.64
CA GLN A 78 -3.90 4.08 -15.81
C GLN A 78 -3.42 2.66 -16.10
N MET A 79 -3.01 1.91 -15.07
CA MET A 79 -2.59 0.51 -15.22
C MET A 79 -3.71 -0.37 -15.77
N HIS A 80 -4.94 -0.18 -15.30
CA HIS A 80 -6.13 -0.85 -15.83
C HIS A 80 -6.35 -0.55 -17.31
N HIS A 81 -6.35 0.73 -17.67
CA HIS A 81 -6.54 1.16 -19.05
C HIS A 81 -5.44 0.62 -19.96
N GLU A 82 -4.19 0.64 -19.51
CA GLU A 82 -3.06 0.10 -20.26
C GLU A 82 -3.18 -1.42 -20.47
N ALA A 83 -3.55 -2.18 -19.43
CA ALA A 83 -3.80 -3.61 -19.56
C ALA A 83 -4.93 -3.92 -20.55
N ASN A 84 -6.01 -3.14 -20.54
CA ASN A 84 -7.11 -3.30 -21.48
C ASN A 84 -6.72 -2.92 -22.91
N ASN A 85 -6.00 -1.83 -23.11
CA ASN A 85 -5.51 -1.42 -24.42
C ASN A 85 -4.56 -2.47 -25.02
N ARG A 86 -3.67 -3.04 -24.20
CA ARG A 86 -2.79 -4.13 -24.63
C ARG A 86 -3.60 -5.38 -24.99
N ARG A 87 -4.58 -5.76 -24.17
CA ARG A 87 -5.50 -6.86 -24.48
C ARG A 87 -6.20 -6.66 -25.82
N ASP A 88 -6.77 -5.49 -26.07
CA ASP A 88 -7.48 -5.20 -27.31
C ASP A 88 -6.54 -5.21 -28.53
N SER A 89 -5.31 -4.69 -28.37
CA SER A 89 -4.30 -4.75 -29.43
C SER A 89 -3.90 -6.19 -29.79
N LEU A 90 -3.75 -7.07 -28.78
CA LEU A 90 -3.47 -8.49 -29.00
C LEU A 90 -4.65 -9.20 -29.66
N ARG A 91 -5.86 -8.96 -29.16
CA ARG A 91 -7.08 -9.54 -29.72
C ARG A 91 -7.27 -9.18 -31.19
N ASN A 92 -7.03 -7.92 -31.54
CA ASN A 92 -7.12 -7.45 -32.92
C ASN A 92 -6.06 -8.09 -33.84
N ARG A 93 -4.85 -8.35 -33.33
CA ARG A 93 -3.78 -9.03 -34.08
C ARG A 93 -4.04 -10.52 -34.30
N LYS A 94 -4.55 -11.23 -33.29
CA LYS A 94 -4.82 -12.68 -33.33
C LYS A 94 -6.21 -13.02 -33.90
N GLY A 95 -7.12 -12.06 -33.99
CA GLY A 95 -8.50 -12.27 -34.47
C GLY A 95 -9.45 -12.88 -33.44
N GLY A 96 -9.05 -12.97 -32.16
CA GLY A 96 -9.85 -13.62 -31.11
C GLY A 96 -9.23 -13.52 -29.71
N GLU A 97 -9.99 -13.94 -28.71
CA GLU A 97 -9.49 -14.08 -27.33
C GLU A 97 -8.75 -15.41 -27.19
N ILE A 98 -7.51 -15.36 -26.70
CA ILE A 98 -6.66 -16.56 -26.54
C ILE A 98 -6.83 -17.25 -25.18
N LEU A 99 -7.42 -16.58 -24.18
CA LEU A 99 -7.59 -17.13 -22.84
C LEU A 99 -9.03 -17.59 -22.61
N ASN A 100 -9.19 -18.85 -22.19
CA ASN A 100 -10.48 -19.45 -21.88
C ASN A 100 -10.48 -20.05 -20.47
N THR A 101 -11.50 -19.69 -19.67
CA THR A 101 -11.73 -20.29 -18.35
C THR A 101 -12.29 -21.71 -18.44
N ILE A 102 -12.86 -22.06 -19.60
CA ILE A 102 -13.42 -23.40 -19.85
C ILE A 102 -12.32 -24.38 -20.27
N ASP A 103 -12.52 -25.65 -19.95
CA ASP A 103 -11.63 -26.75 -20.35
C ASP A 103 -11.72 -27.05 -21.86
N GLY A 104 -12.89 -26.78 -22.47
CA GLY A 104 -13.13 -27.00 -23.89
C GLY A 104 -13.24 -28.48 -24.31
N GLY A 105 -13.09 -29.43 -23.39
CA GLY A 105 -13.37 -30.85 -23.61
C GLY A 105 -12.29 -31.59 -24.39
N TYR A 106 -12.62 -32.84 -24.78
CA TYR A 106 -11.71 -33.70 -25.54
C TYR A 106 -11.54 -33.18 -26.98
N ARG A 107 -10.28 -33.05 -27.41
CA ARG A 107 -9.87 -32.55 -28.72
C ARG A 107 -8.93 -33.55 -29.39
N THR A 108 -9.09 -33.75 -30.69
CA THR A 108 -8.31 -34.72 -31.49
C THR A 108 -7.24 -34.04 -32.35
N ASP A 109 -7.27 -32.72 -32.44
CA ASP A 109 -6.49 -31.84 -33.32
C ASP A 109 -5.36 -31.11 -32.56
N VAL A 110 -4.89 -31.68 -31.45
CA VAL A 110 -3.87 -31.07 -30.58
C VAL A 110 -2.50 -31.67 -30.88
N SER A 111 -1.58 -30.82 -31.32
CA SER A 111 -0.18 -31.17 -31.56
C SER A 111 0.63 -31.21 -30.26
N SER A 112 0.45 -30.21 -29.39
CA SER A 112 1.15 -30.14 -28.11
C SER A 112 0.34 -29.40 -27.04
N ALA A 113 0.65 -29.70 -25.78
CA ALA A 113 0.06 -29.01 -24.63
C ALA A 113 1.13 -28.74 -23.57
N GLY A 114 0.97 -27.63 -22.83
CA GLY A 114 1.91 -27.21 -21.80
C GLY A 114 1.28 -26.29 -20.75
N LEU A 115 1.95 -26.11 -19.61
CA LEU A 115 1.52 -25.15 -18.60
C LEU A 115 1.97 -23.75 -19.00
N VAL A 116 1.03 -22.81 -19.04
CA VAL A 116 1.33 -21.37 -19.18
C VAL A 116 0.98 -20.70 -17.87
N SER A 117 1.88 -19.87 -17.36
CA SER A 117 1.67 -19.18 -16.09
C SER A 117 2.25 -17.77 -16.13
N ALA A 118 1.67 -16.88 -15.34
CA ALA A 118 2.14 -15.53 -15.13
C ALA A 118 1.80 -15.09 -13.70
N ASN A 119 2.66 -14.25 -13.12
CA ASN A 119 2.44 -13.74 -11.78
C ASN A 119 2.77 -12.25 -11.65
N GLY A 120 2.30 -11.67 -10.57
CA GLY A 120 2.62 -10.29 -10.20
C GLY A 120 2.23 -9.99 -8.76
N VAL A 121 3.02 -9.12 -8.12
CA VAL A 121 2.79 -8.69 -6.75
C VAL A 121 2.28 -7.26 -6.76
N PHE A 122 1.10 -7.05 -6.18
CA PHE A 122 0.45 -5.75 -6.14
C PHE A 122 0.13 -5.37 -4.70
N GLY A 123 0.45 -4.13 -4.33
CA GLY A 123 0.26 -3.63 -2.98
C GLY A 123 -0.42 -2.26 -2.96
N PRO A 124 -1.32 -2.00 -2.01
CA PRO A 124 -1.84 -0.66 -1.81
C PRO A 124 -0.70 0.29 -1.39
N SER A 125 -0.76 1.53 -1.87
CA SER A 125 0.15 2.59 -1.44
C SER A 125 -0.10 2.98 0.03
N HIS A 126 0.81 3.77 0.60
CA HIS A 126 0.63 4.30 1.97
C HIS A 126 -0.71 5.03 2.16
N TRP A 127 -1.12 5.83 1.17
CA TRP A 127 -2.39 6.56 1.21
C TRP A 127 -3.60 5.62 1.14
N HIS A 128 -3.53 4.59 0.29
CA HIS A 128 -4.57 3.57 0.21
C HIS A 128 -4.75 2.82 1.54
N LEU A 129 -3.65 2.48 2.21
CA LEU A 129 -3.68 1.85 3.53
C LEU A 129 -4.33 2.75 4.58
N MET A 130 -4.06 4.06 4.54
CA MET A 130 -4.68 5.01 5.46
C MET A 130 -6.18 5.21 5.17
N ILE A 131 -6.60 5.26 3.91
CA ILE A 131 -8.04 5.24 3.56
C ILE A 131 -8.70 3.97 4.10
N GLY A 132 -8.05 2.82 3.91
CA GLY A 132 -8.51 1.55 4.48
C GLY A 132 -8.64 1.57 6.01
N PHE A 133 -7.72 2.24 6.71
CA PHE A 133 -7.79 2.43 8.16
C PHE A 133 -9.05 3.21 8.57
N PHE A 134 -9.36 4.32 7.89
CA PHE A 134 -10.58 5.09 8.16
C PHE A 134 -11.85 4.31 7.78
N ASN A 135 -11.87 3.63 6.64
CA ASN A 135 -13.00 2.79 6.25
C ASN A 135 -13.27 1.68 7.27
N ASN A 136 -12.23 1.09 7.89
CA ASN A 136 -12.40 0.05 8.90
C ASN A 136 -13.07 0.54 10.19
N LEU A 137 -13.06 1.86 10.47
CA LEU A 137 -13.77 2.44 11.61
C LEU A 137 -15.30 2.52 11.38
N ILE A 138 -15.70 2.71 10.12
CA ILE A 138 -17.12 2.82 9.71
C ILE A 138 -17.66 1.44 9.30
N GLY A 139 -16.79 0.59 8.74
CA GLY A 139 -17.12 -0.68 8.09
C GLY A 139 -17.36 -0.54 6.59
N GLY A 140 -17.71 -1.64 5.93
CA GLY A 140 -18.00 -1.68 4.49
C GLY A 140 -16.83 -2.12 3.60
N SER A 141 -17.04 -2.10 2.29
CA SER A 141 -16.03 -2.47 1.30
C SER A 141 -14.99 -1.38 1.11
N VAL A 142 -13.71 -1.76 1.02
CA VAL A 142 -12.62 -0.82 0.72
C VAL A 142 -12.40 -0.75 -0.80
N THR A 143 -13.13 0.15 -1.46
CA THR A 143 -13.10 0.35 -2.93
C THR A 143 -11.68 0.52 -3.46
N VAL A 144 -10.83 1.25 -2.73
CA VAL A 144 -9.44 1.51 -3.09
C VAL A 144 -8.62 0.21 -3.19
N PHE A 145 -8.84 -0.75 -2.29
CA PHE A 145 -8.17 -2.05 -2.37
C PHE A 145 -8.72 -2.89 -3.52
N GLN A 146 -10.03 -2.84 -3.76
CA GLN A 146 -10.64 -3.54 -4.88
C GLN A 146 -10.09 -3.04 -6.23
N GLN A 147 -9.90 -1.73 -6.40
CA GLN A 147 -9.30 -1.13 -7.59
C GLN A 147 -7.86 -1.63 -7.82
N VAL A 148 -7.03 -1.67 -6.78
CA VAL A 148 -5.65 -2.16 -6.88
C VAL A 148 -5.61 -3.64 -7.25
N ILE A 149 -6.46 -4.46 -6.62
CA ILE A 149 -6.51 -5.90 -6.90
C ILE A 149 -7.06 -6.17 -8.29
N SER A 150 -8.10 -5.44 -8.73
CA SER A 150 -8.61 -5.59 -10.08
C SER A 150 -7.55 -5.18 -11.11
N ALA A 151 -6.74 -4.15 -10.83
CA ALA A 151 -5.69 -3.68 -11.74
C ALA A 151 -4.61 -4.74 -11.88
N GLY A 152 -4.20 -5.30 -10.74
CA GLY A 152 -3.26 -6.40 -10.72
C GLY A 152 -3.78 -7.63 -11.44
N ARG A 153 -5.06 -7.97 -11.30
CA ARG A 153 -5.67 -9.09 -12.05
C ARG A 153 -5.65 -8.84 -13.55
N ALA A 154 -6.01 -7.64 -14.01
CA ALA A 154 -5.97 -7.28 -15.43
C ALA A 154 -4.53 -7.37 -15.98
N GLU A 155 -3.57 -6.86 -15.22
CA GLU A 155 -2.14 -6.89 -15.55
C GLU A 155 -1.59 -8.31 -15.66
N VAL A 156 -1.83 -9.18 -14.66
CA VAL A 156 -1.33 -10.57 -14.69
C VAL A 156 -2.00 -11.38 -15.80
N MET A 157 -3.30 -11.19 -16.03
CA MET A 157 -3.99 -11.83 -17.15
C MET A 157 -3.41 -11.38 -18.49
N GLN A 158 -3.02 -10.10 -18.61
CA GLN A 158 -2.36 -9.61 -19.81
C GLN A 158 -0.95 -10.20 -19.98
N ARG A 159 -0.18 -10.34 -18.90
CA ARG A 159 1.12 -11.04 -18.94
C ARG A 159 0.97 -12.50 -19.34
N LEU A 160 -0.10 -13.17 -18.90
CA LEU A 160 -0.40 -14.55 -19.32
C LEU A 160 -0.65 -14.63 -20.83
N ARG A 161 -1.32 -13.62 -21.42
CA ARG A 161 -1.50 -13.52 -22.88
C ARG A 161 -0.18 -13.35 -23.62
N GLU A 162 0.65 -12.44 -23.13
CA GLU A 162 1.95 -12.14 -23.71
C GLU A 162 2.88 -13.36 -23.63
N GLN A 163 2.85 -14.09 -22.50
CA GLN A 163 3.58 -15.34 -22.33
C GLN A 163 3.07 -16.45 -23.27
N ALA A 164 1.74 -16.57 -23.40
CA ALA A 164 1.15 -17.55 -24.32
C ALA A 164 1.56 -17.27 -25.78
N GLU A 165 1.59 -15.99 -26.17
CA GLU A 165 2.03 -15.57 -27.50
C GLU A 165 3.54 -15.81 -27.70
N SER A 166 4.38 -15.48 -26.71
CA SER A 166 5.83 -15.68 -26.82
C SER A 166 6.22 -17.13 -26.98
N ASP A 167 5.48 -18.02 -26.32
CA ASP A 167 5.70 -19.47 -26.37
C ASP A 167 5.04 -20.11 -27.60
N GLY A 168 4.26 -19.33 -28.37
CA GLY A 168 3.65 -19.78 -29.62
C GLY A 168 2.44 -20.68 -29.43
N TRP A 169 1.71 -20.53 -28.32
CA TRP A 169 0.44 -21.22 -28.09
C TRP A 169 -0.69 -20.57 -28.89
N ASP A 170 -1.62 -21.39 -29.36
CA ASP A 170 -2.80 -20.92 -30.11
C ASP A 170 -3.92 -20.51 -29.16
N GLU A 171 -4.09 -21.28 -28.08
CA GLU A 171 -5.12 -21.07 -27.06
C GLU A 171 -4.57 -21.46 -25.68
N VAL A 172 -5.08 -20.82 -24.62
CA VAL A 172 -4.86 -21.24 -23.22
C VAL A 172 -6.22 -21.52 -22.58
N ILE A 173 -6.43 -22.77 -22.17
CA ILE A 173 -7.69 -23.26 -21.57
C ILE A 173 -7.57 -23.44 -20.06
N ASN A 174 -8.72 -23.63 -19.39
CA ASN A 174 -8.84 -23.85 -17.94
C ASN A 174 -8.04 -22.79 -17.13
N VAL A 175 -8.09 -21.53 -17.57
CA VAL A 175 -7.36 -20.44 -16.92
C VAL A 175 -7.95 -20.15 -15.55
N ARG A 176 -7.10 -20.16 -14.53
CA ARG A 176 -7.42 -19.90 -13.12
C ARG A 176 -6.52 -18.80 -12.58
N ILE A 177 -7.04 -18.08 -11.58
CA ILE A 177 -6.33 -17.02 -10.88
C ILE A 177 -6.35 -17.36 -9.39
N ASP A 178 -5.17 -17.58 -8.82
CA ASP A 178 -4.95 -17.73 -7.40
C ASP A 178 -4.39 -16.43 -6.81
N THR A 179 -4.75 -16.14 -5.56
CA THR A 179 -4.27 -14.95 -4.85
C THR A 179 -3.71 -15.34 -3.49
N ALA A 180 -2.49 -14.90 -3.19
CA ALA A 180 -1.82 -15.14 -1.91
C ALA A 180 -1.48 -13.83 -1.21
N SER A 181 -1.72 -13.75 0.11
CA SER A 181 -1.37 -12.57 0.91
C SER A 181 0.13 -12.58 1.23
N MET A 182 0.85 -11.52 0.87
CA MET A 182 2.29 -11.38 1.13
C MET A 182 2.59 -10.53 2.37
N THR A 183 1.78 -10.64 3.42
CA THR A 183 1.97 -9.81 4.63
C THR A 183 3.22 -10.26 5.40
N PRO A 184 4.20 -9.38 5.68
CA PRO A 184 5.41 -9.77 6.39
C PRO A 184 5.08 -10.32 7.79
N GLN A 185 5.54 -11.53 8.07
CA GLN A 185 5.29 -12.25 9.33
C GLN A 185 5.84 -11.52 10.58
N SER A 186 6.83 -10.63 10.39
CA SER A 186 7.46 -9.84 11.46
C SER A 186 6.68 -8.59 11.89
N SER A 187 5.62 -8.21 11.18
CA SER A 187 4.79 -7.06 11.53
C SER A 187 3.79 -7.49 12.61
N ASN A 188 3.97 -7.02 13.85
CA ASN A 188 2.98 -7.13 14.94
C ASN A 188 1.58 -6.54 14.59
N SER A 189 1.38 -6.03 13.37
CA SER A 189 0.06 -5.74 12.81
C SER A 189 -0.45 -6.96 12.03
N LYS A 190 -1.15 -7.86 12.73
CA LYS A 190 -1.81 -9.05 12.15
C LYS A 190 -2.86 -8.73 11.08
N ASN A 191 -3.28 -7.47 10.95
CA ASN A 191 -4.48 -7.09 10.18
C ASN A 191 -4.20 -6.15 9.00
N THR A 192 -2.94 -5.95 8.58
CA THR A 192 -2.64 -5.04 7.46
C THR A 192 -2.02 -5.82 6.30
N VAL A 193 -2.85 -6.18 5.32
CA VAL A 193 -2.37 -6.75 4.05
C VAL A 193 -1.60 -5.68 3.30
N ARG A 194 -0.28 -5.86 3.17
CA ARG A 194 0.63 -4.90 2.50
C ARG A 194 0.83 -5.19 1.02
N GLY A 195 0.54 -6.42 0.61
CA GLY A 195 0.69 -6.88 -0.77
C GLY A 195 -0.03 -8.20 -0.97
N VAL A 196 -0.46 -8.42 -2.20
CA VAL A 196 -1.09 -9.65 -2.66
C VAL A 196 -0.36 -10.09 -3.92
N GLU A 197 0.10 -11.33 -3.92
CA GLU A 197 0.53 -12.01 -5.13
C GLU A 197 -0.70 -12.51 -5.87
N ILE A 198 -0.74 -12.23 -7.16
CA ILE A 198 -1.74 -12.74 -8.09
C ILE A 198 -1.00 -13.67 -9.04
N TYR A 199 -1.45 -14.92 -9.09
CA TYR A 199 -0.87 -15.99 -9.90
C TYR A 199 -1.95 -16.48 -10.87
N ALA A 200 -1.73 -16.32 -12.18
CA ALA A 200 -2.63 -16.84 -13.21
C ALA A 200 -1.95 -18.00 -13.94
N TYR A 201 -2.70 -19.06 -14.21
CA TYR A 201 -2.19 -20.25 -14.88
C TYR A 201 -3.28 -20.93 -15.69
N GLY A 202 -2.88 -21.68 -16.71
CA GLY A 202 -3.75 -22.50 -17.54
C GLY A 202 -2.96 -23.45 -18.42
N THR A 203 -3.64 -24.19 -19.27
CA THR A 203 -3.01 -25.12 -20.21
C THR A 203 -2.97 -24.51 -21.60
N GLY A 204 -1.77 -24.21 -22.09
CA GLY A 204 -1.54 -23.83 -23.48
C GLY A 204 -1.76 -25.04 -24.39
N ILE A 205 -2.48 -24.84 -25.48
CA ILE A 205 -2.76 -25.81 -26.53
C ILE A 205 -2.23 -25.26 -27.84
N LYS A 206 -1.55 -26.13 -28.58
CA LYS A 206 -1.16 -25.89 -29.96
C LYS A 206 -1.88 -26.86 -30.88
N TYR A 207 -2.56 -26.33 -31.88
CA TYR A 207 -3.28 -27.13 -32.86
C TYR A 207 -2.33 -27.61 -33.98
N GLU A 208 -2.71 -28.68 -34.68
CA GLU A 208 -1.98 -29.19 -35.86
C GLU A 208 -2.11 -28.31 -37.11
#